data_AF-A0A482IJ71-F1
#
_entry.id   AF-A0A482IJ71-F1
#
_cell.length_a   1.000
_cell.length_b   1.000
_cell.length_c   1.000
_cell.angle_alpha   90.00
_cell.angle_beta   90.00
_cell.angle_gamma   90.00
#
_symmetry.space_group_name_H-M   'P 1'
#
loop_
_entity.id
_entity.type
_entity.pdbx_description
1 polymer ?
#
loop_
_entity_poly.entity_id
_entity_poly.type
_entity_poly.pdbx_seq_one_letter_code
_entity_poly.pdbx_strand_id
1 'polypeptide(L)'
;MDLPQDIHLGNVAPAICHKLKVEGCVVLTLNHDGTIGMAGHNVNHAKANELLSVGIHMNLTQMENAIAAGAAGEEAQEQELRLRSQRKEAA
;
A
#
# COMPACT_ATOMS: atom_id res chain seq x y z
N MET A 1 -14.18 1.85 -14.35
CA MET A 1 -14.77 1.47 -13.05
C MET A 1 -15.56 2.68 -12.60
N ASP A 2 -16.88 2.68 -12.81
CA ASP A 2 -17.66 3.90 -12.59
C ASP A 2 -17.96 4.09 -11.11
N LEU A 3 -17.43 5.18 -10.58
CA LEU A 3 -17.75 5.71 -9.26
C LEU A 3 -18.94 6.68 -9.44
N PRO A 4 -19.92 6.71 -8.51
CA PRO A 4 -20.97 7.72 -8.52
C PRO A 4 -20.37 9.13 -8.69
N GLN A 5 -20.99 9.97 -9.51
CA GLN A 5 -20.46 11.28 -9.91
C GLN A 5 -20.26 12.26 -8.75
N ASP A 6 -20.80 11.96 -7.56
CA ASP A 6 -20.75 12.81 -6.36
C ASP A 6 -20.04 12.17 -5.16
N ILE A 7 -18.93 11.44 -5.36
CA ILE A 7 -18.13 10.96 -4.22
C ILE A 7 -17.32 12.11 -3.61
N HIS A 8 -17.60 12.40 -2.35
CA HIS A 8 -16.86 13.35 -1.51
C HIS A 8 -16.61 12.72 -0.13
N LEU A 9 -15.77 13.37 0.69
CA LEU A 9 -15.32 12.80 1.97
C LEU A 9 -16.47 12.36 2.91
N GLY A 10 -17.63 13.01 2.80
CA GLY A 10 -18.82 12.70 3.61
C GLY A 10 -19.58 11.44 3.21
N ASN A 11 -19.42 10.93 1.98
CA ASN A 11 -20.16 9.77 1.48
C ASN A 11 -19.26 8.65 0.90
N VAL A 12 -17.95 8.89 0.80
CA VAL A 12 -17.00 7.92 0.22
C VAL A 12 -16.95 6.60 0.99
N ALA A 13 -16.91 6.65 2.33
CA ALA A 13 -16.86 5.44 3.14
C ALA A 13 -18.15 4.60 3.06
N PRO A 14 -19.36 5.17 3.23
CA PRO A 14 -20.60 4.43 2.98
C PRO A 14 -20.68 3.83 1.57
N ALA A 15 -20.29 4.58 0.53
CA ALA A 15 -20.34 4.12 -0.85
C ALA A 15 -19.40 2.93 -1.11
N ILE A 16 -18.17 2.99 -0.57
CA ILE A 16 -17.20 1.88 -0.66
C ILE A 16 -17.68 0.66 0.11
N CYS A 17 -18.15 0.85 1.34
CA CYS A 17 -18.69 -0.23 2.17
C CYS A 17 -19.84 -0.96 1.45
N HIS A 18 -20.79 -0.23 0.86
CA HIS A 18 -21.89 -0.81 0.08
C HIS A 18 -21.39 -1.56 -1.16
N LYS A 19 -20.45 -0.96 -1.92
CA LYS A 19 -19.91 -1.55 -3.15
C LYS A 19 -19.13 -2.84 -2.89
N LEU A 20 -18.36 -2.89 -1.80
CA LEU A 20 -17.57 -4.05 -1.40
C LEU A 20 -18.35 -5.05 -0.54
N LYS A 21 -19.60 -4.73 -0.17
CA LYS A 21 -20.45 -5.53 0.73
C LYS A 21 -19.76 -5.82 2.07
N VAL A 22 -19.14 -4.82 2.67
CA VAL A 22 -18.53 -4.89 3.99
C VAL A 22 -19.31 -4.06 5.01
N GLU A 23 -19.31 -4.50 6.26
CA GLU A 23 -20.10 -3.90 7.34
C GLU A 23 -19.61 -2.51 7.75
N GLY A 24 -18.29 -2.32 7.76
CA GLY A 24 -17.64 -1.07 8.14
C GLY A 24 -16.26 -0.94 7.51
N CYS A 25 -15.83 0.31 7.31
CA CYS A 25 -14.59 0.62 6.62
C CYS A 25 -14.04 1.98 7.05
N VAL A 26 -12.70 2.10 6.98
CA VAL A 26 -11.98 3.38 7.03
C VAL A 26 -11.36 3.60 5.66
N VAL A 27 -11.55 4.78 5.10
CA VAL A 27 -11.04 5.19 3.80
C VAL A 27 -10.07 6.34 3.99
N LEU A 28 -8.87 6.20 3.45
CA LEU A 28 -7.87 7.25 3.36
C LEU A 28 -7.84 7.78 1.93
N THR A 29 -7.93 9.10 1.77
CA THR A 29 -7.88 9.77 0.47
C THR A 29 -6.70 10.74 0.44
N LEU A 30 -5.89 10.69 -0.61
CA LEU A 30 -4.90 11.72 -0.88
C LEU A 30 -5.55 12.81 -1.75
N ASN A 31 -5.69 14.00 -1.19
CA ASN A 31 -6.25 15.15 -1.88
C ASN A 31 -5.22 15.77 -2.84
N HIS A 32 -5.70 16.57 -3.80
CA HIS A 32 -4.84 17.23 -4.79
C HIS A 32 -3.84 18.22 -4.18
N ASP A 33 -4.14 18.77 -3.00
CA ASP A 33 -3.25 19.65 -2.24
C ASP A 33 -2.22 18.89 -1.40
N GLY A 34 -2.18 17.56 -1.52
CA GLY A 34 -1.29 16.67 -0.77
C GLY A 34 -1.77 16.34 0.64
N THR A 35 -2.93 16.86 1.08
CA THR A 35 -3.49 16.51 2.38
C THR A 35 -4.12 15.11 2.37
N ILE A 36 -4.12 14.45 3.53
CA ILE A 36 -4.79 13.16 3.71
C ILE A 36 -6.16 13.39 4.37
N GLY A 37 -7.21 13.03 3.65
CA GLY A 37 -8.56 12.90 4.19
C GLY A 37 -8.79 11.52 4.77
N MET A 38 -9.60 11.44 5.82
CA MET A 38 -10.04 10.18 6.41
C MET A 38 -11.55 10.19 6.60
N ALA A 39 -12.21 9.13 6.14
CA ALA A 39 -13.64 8.90 6.32
C ALA A 39 -13.87 7.50 6.91
N GLY A 40 -14.72 7.40 7.93
CA GLY A 40 -15.12 6.14 8.54
C GLY A 40 -16.61 5.90 8.37
N HIS A 41 -17.01 4.65 8.14
CA HIS A 41 -18.41 4.23 8.17
C HIS A 41 -18.57 2.97 9.01
N ASN A 42 -19.57 2.96 9.90
CA ASN A 42 -19.88 1.86 10.82
C ASN A 42 -18.65 1.34 11.61
N VAL A 43 -17.76 2.24 11.99
CA VAL A 43 -16.60 1.94 12.83
C VAL A 43 -16.57 2.90 14.00
N ASN A 44 -16.42 2.37 15.21
CA ASN A 44 -16.14 3.17 16.39
C ASN A 44 -14.63 3.46 16.49
N HIS A 45 -14.21 4.31 17.42
CA HIS A 45 -12.80 4.68 17.59
C HIS A 45 -11.88 3.48 17.84
N ALA A 46 -12.32 2.52 18.67
CA ALA A 46 -11.52 1.32 18.96
C ALA A 46 -11.29 0.49 17.69
N LYS A 47 -12.35 0.25 16.90
CA LYS A 47 -12.28 -0.54 15.67
C LYS A 47 -11.52 0.20 14.57
N ALA A 48 -11.68 1.52 14.47
CA ALA A 48 -10.91 2.34 13.55
C ALA A 48 -9.41 2.26 13.87
N ASN A 49 -9.03 2.36 15.14
CA ASN A 49 -7.62 2.24 15.56
C ASN A 49 -7.05 0.86 15.28
N GLU A 50 -7.83 -0.20 15.52
CA GLU A 50 -7.46 -1.57 15.17
C GLU A 50 -7.19 -1.70 13.65
N LEU A 51 -8.12 -1.27 12.81
CA LEU A 51 -8.01 -1.34 11.35
C LEU A 51 -6.83 -0.51 10.80
N LEU A 52 -6.62 0.68 11.34
CA LEU A 52 -5.49 1.53 10.99
C LEU A 52 -4.16 0.90 11.40
N SER A 53 -4.11 0.25 12.56
CA SER A 53 -2.90 -0.44 13.03
C SER A 53 -2.54 -1.62 12.12
N VAL A 54 -3.54 -2.40 11.69
CA VAL A 54 -3.35 -3.46 10.69
C VAL A 54 -2.84 -2.88 9.37
N GLY A 55 -3.44 -1.78 8.89
CA GLY A 55 -3.01 -1.11 7.66
C GLY A 55 -1.57 -0.59 7.72
N ILE A 56 -1.15 0.00 8.84
CA ILE A 56 0.22 0.46 9.05
C ILE A 56 1.19 -0.74 9.03
N HIS A 57 0.85 -1.82 9.71
CA HIS A 57 1.68 -3.02 9.73
C HIS A 57 1.86 -3.60 8.32
N MET A 58 0.77 -3.74 7.55
CA MET A 58 0.83 -4.21 6.17
C MET A 58 1.70 -3.31 5.28
N ASN A 59 1.58 -1.99 5.43
CA ASN A 59 2.38 -1.03 4.67
C ASN A 59 3.88 -1.19 4.98
N LEU A 60 4.24 -1.32 6.26
CA LEU A 60 5.63 -1.56 6.67
C LEU A 60 6.18 -2.87 6.10
N THR A 61 5.41 -3.96 6.19
CA THR A 61 5.83 -5.25 5.59
C THR A 61 5.99 -5.17 4.07
N GLN A 62 5.11 -4.43 3.38
CA GLN A 62 5.25 -4.22 1.94
C GLN A 62 6.51 -3.43 1.59
N MET A 63 6.82 -2.39 2.37
CA MET A 63 8.05 -1.61 2.23
C MET A 63 9.29 -2.49 2.46
N GLU A 64 9.32 -3.29 3.54
CA GLU A 64 10.41 -4.22 3.83
C GLU A 64 10.63 -5.22 2.68
N ASN A 65 9.55 -5.80 2.16
CA ASN A 65 9.61 -6.70 1.02
C ASN A 65 10.14 -6.00 -0.24
N ALA A 66 9.74 -4.75 -0.49
CA ALA A 66 10.23 -3.97 -1.63
C ALA A 66 11.73 -3.64 -1.49
N ILE A 67 12.18 -3.31 -0.28
CA ILE A 67 13.61 -3.09 0.03
C ILE A 67 14.40 -4.38 -0.18
N ALA A 68 13.92 -5.51 0.37
CA ALA A 68 14.58 -6.80 0.22
C ALA A 68 14.66 -7.24 -1.25
N ALA A 69 13.61 -7.03 -2.04
CA ALA A 69 13.61 -7.29 -3.47
C ALA A 69 14.59 -6.38 -4.23
N GLY A 70 14.70 -5.11 -3.83
CA GLY A 70 15.70 -4.18 -4.37
C GLY A 70 17.14 -4.61 -4.05
N ALA A 71 17.41 -4.96 -2.79
CA ALA A 71 18.71 -5.47 -2.34
C ALA A 71 19.10 -6.76 -3.06
N ALA A 72 18.16 -7.69 -3.27
CA ALA A 72 18.39 -8.91 -4.04
C ALA A 72 18.75 -8.62 -5.51
N GLY A 73 18.22 -7.54 -6.10
CA GLY A 73 18.59 -7.09 -7.44
C GLY A 73 20.04 -6.59 -7.52
N GLU A 74 20.48 -5.84 -6.52
CA GLU A 74 21.86 -5.35 -6.42
C GLU A 74 22.85 -6.51 -6.22
N GLU A 75 22.55 -7.45 -5.32
CA GLU A 75 23.36 -8.66 -5.09
C GLU A 75 23.45 -9.55 -6.35
N ALA A 76 22.33 -9.73 -7.07
CA ALA A 76 22.32 -10.49 -8.32
C ALA A 76 23.19 -9.83 -9.40
N GLN A 77 23.18 -8.49 -9.47
CA GLN A 77 24.00 -7.72 -10.40
C GLN A 77 25.50 -7.81 -10.07
N GLU A 78 25.86 -7.76 -8.77
CA GLU A 78 27.23 -8.00 -8.32
C GLU A 78 27.73 -9.41 -8.63
N GLN A 79 26.89 -10.43 -8.45
CA GLN A 79 27.23 -11.81 -8.79
C GLN A 79 27.45 -12.00 -10.30
N GLU A 80 26.60 -11.40 -11.15
CA GLU A 80 26.80 -11.45 -12.60
C GLU A 80 28.12 -10.79 -13.02
N LEU A 81 28.46 -9.63 -12.42
CA LEU A 81 29.71 -8.93 -12.66
C LEU A 81 30.93 -9.77 -12.26
N ARG A 82 30.89 -10.43 -11.09
CA ARG A 82 31.96 -11.36 -10.65
C ARG A 82 32.08 -12.57 -11.58
N LEU A 83 30.97 -13.17 -12.00
CA LEU A 83 30.99 -14.30 -12.93
C LEU A 83 31.54 -13.89 -14.30
N ARG A 84 31.24 -12.68 -14.76
CA ARG A 84 31.80 -12.13 -16.01
C ARG A 84 33.30 -11.87 -15.91
N SER A 85 33.80 -11.37 -14.77
CA SER A 85 35.25 -11.15 -14.60
C SER A 85 36.00 -12.48 -14.58
N GLN A 86 35.50 -13.48 -13.83
CA GLN A 86 36.09 -14.82 -13.79
C GLN A 86 36.11 -15.52 -15.15
N ARG A 87 35.07 -15.34 -15.97
CA ARG A 87 35.03 -15.89 -17.35
C ARG A 87 36.02 -15.22 -18.30
N LYS A 88 36.38 -13.95 -18.06
CA LYS A 88 37.41 -13.25 -18.86
C LYS A 88 38.83 -13.63 -18.46
N GLU A 89 39.05 -14.06 -17.23
CA GLU A 89 40.36 -14.52 -16.74
C GLU A 89 40.65 -15.99 -17.11
N ALA A 90 39.61 -16.77 -17.39
CA ALA A 90 39.70 -18.17 -17.79
C ALA A 90 39.78 -18.41 -19.31
N ALA A 91 39.77 -17.34 -20.13
CA ALA A 91 39.86 -17.37 -21.59
C ALA A 91 41.15 -16.70 -22.06
#